data_AF-A0A7L3E2G6-F1
#
_entry.id   AF-A0A7L3E2G6-F1
#
_cell.length_a   1.000
_cell.length_b   1.000
_cell.length_c   1.000
_cell.angle_alpha   90.00
_cell.angle_beta   90.00
_cell.angle_gamma   90.00
#
_symmetry.space_group_name_H-M   'P 1'
#
loop_
_entity.id
_entity.type
_entity.pdbx_description
1 polymer ?
#
loop_
_entity_poly.entity_id
_entity_poly.type
_entity_poly.pdbx_seq_one_letter_code
_entity_poly.pdbx_strand_id
1 'polypeptide(L)'
;VCSATGKPAPSITWLDDRGLEETQEIHHIQNTNGTVTVASRLTFSANHLYALFCLLDHPQGRKMKTLHLEKRKEDVQKSRVIITLILTAVFLVLVLIYCVMRLNNSRRNKQKIQAASRTPAKEAGLQQDLGEKAFVGLHTPKDQHITYQNE
;
A
#
# COMPACT_ATOMS: atom_id res chain seq x y z
N VAL A 1 -11.66 -14.99 -30.52
CA VAL A 1 -12.61 -15.88 -31.22
C VAL A 1 -13.50 -16.55 -30.19
N CYS A 2 -14.81 -16.59 -30.44
CA CYS A 2 -15.80 -17.30 -29.62
C CYS A 2 -16.64 -18.20 -30.53
N SER A 3 -16.96 -19.41 -30.09
CA SER A 3 -17.73 -20.35 -30.90
C SER A 3 -18.69 -21.15 -30.05
N ALA A 4 -19.84 -21.49 -30.64
CA ALA A 4 -20.84 -22.33 -30.02
C ALA A 4 -21.62 -23.12 -31.05
N THR A 5 -22.16 -24.26 -30.61
CA THR A 5 -22.95 -25.16 -31.45
C THR A 5 -24.31 -25.36 -30.80
N GLY A 6 -25.38 -25.26 -31.60
CA GLY A 6 -26.74 -25.38 -31.10
C GLY A 6 -27.75 -25.70 -32.18
N LYS A 7 -28.96 -26.05 -31.74
CA LYS A 7 -30.15 -26.17 -32.56
C LYS A 7 -31.32 -25.54 -31.79
N PRO A 8 -31.88 -24.40 -32.24
CA PRO A 8 -31.51 -23.64 -33.46
C PRO A 8 -30.13 -22.98 -33.37
N ALA A 9 -29.68 -22.34 -34.46
CA ALA A 9 -28.38 -21.68 -34.49
C ALA A 9 -28.26 -20.63 -33.36
N PRO A 10 -27.21 -20.68 -32.51
CA PRO A 10 -27.01 -19.69 -31.45
C PRO A 10 -26.56 -18.35 -32.03
N SER A 11 -26.91 -17.25 -31.37
CA SER A 11 -26.38 -15.92 -31.69
C SER A 11 -25.17 -15.61 -30.81
N ILE A 12 -24.11 -15.05 -31.41
CA ILE A 12 -22.90 -14.63 -30.70
C ILE A 12 -22.73 -13.13 -30.88
N THR A 13 -22.65 -12.40 -29.76
CA THR A 13 -22.42 -10.95 -29.73
C THR A 13 -21.22 -10.64 -28.84
N TRP A 14 -20.43 -9.66 -29.24
CA TRP A 14 -19.35 -9.11 -28.41
C TRP A 14 -19.87 -7.92 -27.60
N LEU A 15 -19.59 -7.94 -26.30
CA LEU A 15 -19.84 -6.81 -25.41
C LEU A 15 -18.51 -6.31 -24.88
N ASP A 16 -18.37 -4.99 -24.84
CA ASP A 16 -17.24 -4.29 -24.25
C ASP A 16 -17.75 -3.15 -23.37
N ASP A 17 -16.81 -2.50 -22.69
CA ASP A 17 -17.13 -1.43 -21.74
C ASP A 17 -17.41 -0.08 -22.42
N ARG A 18 -17.15 0.07 -23.72
CA ARG A 18 -17.21 1.37 -24.42
C ARG A 18 -18.01 1.40 -25.73
N GLY A 19 -18.70 0.34 -26.10
CA GLY A 19 -19.47 0.28 -27.33
C GLY A 19 -18.55 0.04 -28.51
N LEU A 20 -18.28 -1.23 -28.79
CA LEU A 20 -17.36 -1.66 -29.82
C LEU A 20 -17.90 -1.33 -31.23
N GLU A 21 -17.29 -0.38 -31.95
CA GLU A 21 -17.55 -0.09 -33.37
C GLU A 21 -16.70 -0.95 -34.32
N GLU A 22 -16.11 -2.03 -33.85
CA GLU A 22 -15.18 -2.83 -34.64
C GLU A 22 -15.87 -3.94 -35.44
N THR A 23 -15.27 -4.27 -36.58
CA THR A 23 -15.80 -5.26 -37.51
C THR A 23 -15.72 -6.65 -36.91
N GLN A 24 -16.89 -7.26 -36.66
CA GLN A 24 -17.01 -8.67 -36.31
C GLN A 24 -17.11 -9.52 -37.57
N GLU A 25 -16.37 -10.63 -37.60
CA GLU A 25 -16.48 -11.65 -38.64
C GLU A 25 -17.22 -12.85 -38.06
N ILE A 26 -18.37 -13.21 -38.66
CA ILE A 26 -19.21 -14.32 -38.21
C ILE A 26 -19.25 -15.40 -39.28
N HIS A 27 -18.94 -16.64 -38.88
CA HIS A 27 -19.04 -17.82 -39.71
C HIS A 27 -20.08 -18.80 -39.16
N HIS A 28 -20.82 -19.41 -40.08
CA HIS A 28 -21.80 -20.43 -39.79
C HIS A 28 -21.40 -21.73 -40.48
N ILE A 29 -21.36 -22.83 -39.72
CA ILE A 29 -21.05 -24.17 -40.21
C ILE A 29 -22.24 -25.06 -39.89
N GLN A 30 -22.84 -25.65 -40.92
CA GLN A 30 -23.86 -26.68 -40.72
C GLN A 30 -23.18 -28.03 -40.50
N ASN A 31 -23.55 -28.70 -39.41
CA ASN A 31 -23.03 -30.01 -39.07
C ASN A 31 -23.93 -31.11 -39.63
N THR A 32 -23.35 -32.28 -39.92
CA THR A 32 -24.08 -33.45 -40.43
C THR A 32 -25.18 -33.96 -39.48
N ASN A 33 -25.06 -33.68 -38.19
CA ASN A 33 -26.07 -34.00 -37.17
C ASN A 33 -27.24 -32.98 -37.12
N GLY A 34 -27.28 -32.01 -38.04
CA GLY A 34 -28.34 -31.00 -38.13
C GLY A 34 -28.25 -29.88 -37.06
N THR A 35 -27.13 -29.77 -36.35
CA THR A 35 -26.81 -28.59 -35.52
C THR A 35 -26.07 -27.54 -36.34
N VAL A 36 -26.05 -26.30 -35.86
CA VAL A 36 -25.29 -25.21 -36.47
C VAL A 36 -24.24 -24.73 -35.48
N THR A 37 -22.99 -24.70 -35.94
CA THR A 37 -21.88 -24.07 -35.23
C THR A 37 -21.72 -22.64 -35.73
N VAL A 38 -21.74 -21.69 -34.81
CA VAL A 38 -21.47 -20.27 -35.08
C VAL A 38 -20.12 -19.94 -34.46
N ALA A 39 -19.27 -19.27 -35.21
CA ALA A 39 -17.97 -18.79 -34.75
C ALA A 39 -17.87 -17.30 -35.06
N SER A 40 -17.63 -16.48 -34.05
CA SER A 40 -17.42 -15.04 -34.20
C SER A 40 -15.98 -14.70 -33.85
N ARG A 41 -15.33 -13.97 -34.75
CA ARG A 41 -13.99 -13.41 -34.59
C ARG A 41 -14.12 -11.90 -34.49
N LEU A 42 -13.51 -11.36 -33.44
CA LEU A 42 -13.37 -9.93 -33.25
C LEU A 42 -11.89 -9.58 -33.26
N THR A 43 -11.55 -8.58 -34.06
CA THR A 43 -10.20 -8.00 -34.13
C THR A 43 -10.26 -6.59 -33.58
N PHE A 44 -9.45 -6.33 -32.55
CA PHE A 44 -9.52 -5.08 -31.80
C PHE A 44 -8.15 -4.51 -31.47
N SER A 45 -8.08 -3.21 -31.18
CA SER A 45 -6.86 -2.57 -30.68
C SER A 45 -6.63 -2.87 -29.19
N ALA A 46 -5.48 -3.46 -28.86
CA ALA A 46 -5.12 -3.83 -27.49
C ALA A 46 -4.92 -2.63 -26.54
N ASN A 47 -4.91 -1.40 -27.06
CA ASN A 47 -4.65 -0.19 -26.26
C ASN A 47 -5.82 0.19 -25.34
N HIS A 48 -7.00 -0.41 -25.53
CA HIS A 48 -8.24 0.17 -25.04
C HIS A 48 -9.18 -0.77 -24.29
N LEU A 49 -8.89 -2.07 -24.17
CA LEU A 49 -9.85 -3.03 -23.61
C LEU A 49 -9.44 -3.56 -22.24
N TYR A 50 -10.26 -3.24 -21.23
CA TYR A 50 -10.12 -3.70 -19.85
C TYR A 50 -10.87 -5.02 -19.60
N ALA A 51 -11.98 -5.26 -20.31
CA ALA A 51 -12.72 -6.52 -20.31
C ALA A 51 -13.51 -6.65 -21.62
N LEU A 52 -13.46 -7.83 -22.24
CA LEU A 52 -14.26 -8.18 -23.41
C LEU A 52 -15.12 -9.40 -23.06
N PHE A 53 -16.38 -9.41 -23.46
CA PHE A 53 -17.28 -10.50 -23.17
C PHE A 53 -17.86 -11.07 -24.45
N CYS A 54 -17.86 -12.39 -24.56
CA CYS A 54 -18.64 -13.10 -25.57
C CYS A 54 -20.00 -13.46 -24.96
N LEU A 55 -21.06 -12.86 -25.49
CA LEU A 55 -22.42 -13.21 -25.16
C LEU A 55 -22.95 -14.24 -26.15
N LEU A 56 -23.47 -15.33 -25.62
CA LEU A 56 -24.21 -16.34 -26.36
C LEU A 56 -25.70 -16.25 -26.00
N ASP A 57 -26.52 -16.05 -27.02
CA ASP A 57 -27.97 -16.06 -26.90
C ASP A 57 -28.55 -17.28 -27.63
N HIS A 58 -29.35 -18.08 -26.91
CA HIS A 58 -29.96 -19.30 -27.42
C HIS A 58 -31.28 -19.57 -26.67
N PRO A 59 -32.30 -20.20 -27.29
CA PRO A 59 -33.59 -20.44 -26.63
C PRO A 59 -33.52 -21.27 -25.33
N GLN A 60 -32.50 -22.12 -25.20
CA GLN A 60 -32.27 -22.92 -23.97
C GLN A 60 -31.57 -22.12 -22.85
N GLY A 61 -31.21 -20.87 -23.11
CA GLY A 61 -30.60 -19.99 -22.12
C GLY A 61 -29.43 -19.18 -22.69
N ARG A 62 -29.18 -18.08 -22.01
CA ARG A 62 -28.08 -17.16 -22.29
C ARG A 62 -26.83 -17.58 -21.52
N LYS A 63 -25.67 -17.54 -22.17
CA LYS A 63 -24.36 -17.77 -21.54
C LYS A 63 -23.42 -16.63 -21.87
N MET A 64 -22.52 -16.31 -20.95
CA MET A 64 -21.55 -15.24 -21.13
C MET A 64 -20.17 -15.73 -20.72
N LYS A 65 -19.16 -15.44 -21.55
CA LYS A 65 -17.76 -15.78 -21.26
C LYS A 65 -16.92 -14.51 -21.25
N THR A 66 -16.27 -14.27 -20.13
CA THR A 66 -15.33 -13.16 -19.97
C THR A 66 -13.98 -13.52 -20.58
N LEU A 67 -13.46 -12.62 -21.41
CA LEU A 67 -12.09 -12.63 -21.89
C LEU A 67 -11.38 -11.49 -21.17
N HIS A 68 -10.65 -11.82 -20.11
CA HIS A 68 -9.72 -10.87 -19.51
C HIS A 68 -8.54 -10.72 -20.46
N LEU A 69 -8.48 -9.57 -21.13
CA LEU A 69 -7.25 -9.18 -21.78
C LEU A 69 -6.30 -8.74 -20.68
N GLU A 70 -5.29 -9.57 -20.40
CA GLU A 70 -4.25 -9.23 -19.44
C GLU A 70 -3.69 -7.86 -19.84
N LYS A 71 -4.07 -6.80 -19.09
CA LYS A 71 -3.49 -5.47 -19.26
C LYS A 71 -1.98 -5.68 -19.27
N ARG A 72 -1.33 -5.28 -20.37
CA ARG A 72 0.12 -5.33 -20.51
C ARG A 72 0.73 -4.81 -19.21
N LYS A 73 1.35 -5.72 -18.44
CA LYS A 73 1.87 -5.48 -17.08
C LYS A 73 2.82 -4.29 -16.99
N GLU A 74 3.28 -3.77 -18.12
CA GLU A 74 4.15 -2.59 -18.24
C GLU A 74 3.61 -1.34 -17.54
N ASP A 75 2.32 -1.02 -17.61
CA ASP A 75 1.80 0.22 -17.01
C ASP A 75 1.76 0.14 -15.47
N VAL A 76 1.35 -1.03 -14.95
CA VAL A 76 1.34 -1.30 -13.51
C VAL A 76 2.76 -1.47 -12.96
N GLN A 77 3.67 -2.10 -13.71
CA GLN A 77 5.06 -2.24 -13.29
C GLN A 77 5.82 -0.91 -13.31
N LYS A 78 5.62 -0.06 -14.32
CA LYS A 78 6.21 1.29 -14.36
C LYS A 78 5.70 2.14 -13.20
N SER A 79 4.39 2.13 -12.96
CA SER A 79 3.79 2.82 -11.82
C SER A 79 4.35 2.31 -10.49
N ARG A 80 4.47 0.99 -10.31
CA ARG A 80 5.03 0.39 -9.09
C ARG A 80 6.49 0.79 -8.87
N VAL A 81 7.32 0.78 -9.91
CA VAL A 81 8.73 1.20 -9.83
C VAL A 81 8.84 2.67 -9.44
N ILE A 82 8.06 3.54 -10.08
CA ILE A 82 8.05 4.99 -9.78
C ILE A 82 7.59 5.24 -8.33
N ILE A 83 6.49 4.63 -7.90
CA ILE A 83 5.98 4.79 -6.53
C ILE A 83 7.01 4.29 -5.51
N THR A 84 7.65 3.15 -5.77
CA THR A 84 8.68 2.60 -4.87
C THR A 84 9.89 3.54 -4.79
N LEU A 85 10.34 4.10 -5.92
CA LEU A 85 11.44 5.06 -5.96
C LEU A 85 11.12 6.32 -5.14
N ILE A 86 9.91 6.87 -5.28
CA ILE A 86 9.49 8.06 -4.52
C ILE A 86 9.44 7.76 -3.02
N LEU A 87 8.82 6.65 -2.61
CA LEU A 87 8.71 6.26 -1.20
C LEU A 87 10.09 6.07 -0.56
N THR A 88 11.02 5.41 -1.24
CA THR A 88 12.38 5.21 -0.75
C THR A 88 13.14 6.54 -0.61
N ALA A 89 13.04 7.45 -1.59
CA ALA A 89 13.66 8.76 -1.52
C ALA A 89 13.13 9.59 -0.34
N VAL A 90 11.80 9.62 -0.14
CA VAL A 90 11.18 10.34 0.98
C VAL A 90 11.65 9.77 2.33
N PHE A 91 11.70 8.44 2.47
CA PHE A 91 12.17 7.79 3.69
C PHE A 91 13.62 8.16 4.03
N LEU A 92 14.51 8.16 3.03
CA LEU A 92 15.90 8.58 3.23
C LEU A 92 16.01 10.04 3.67
N VAL A 93 15.23 10.94 3.09
CA VAL A 93 15.20 12.36 3.50
C VAL A 93 14.75 12.50 4.95
N LEU A 94 13.71 11.78 5.38
CA LEU A 94 13.24 11.80 6.77
C LEU A 94 14.31 11.31 7.75
N VAL A 95 15.03 10.23 7.40
CA VAL A 95 16.15 9.71 8.21
C VAL A 95 17.26 10.75 8.33
N LEU A 96 17.63 11.42 7.23
CA LEU A 96 18.65 12.48 7.26
C LEU A 96 18.22 13.66 8.16
N ILE A 97 16.97 14.11 8.04
CA ILE A 97 16.41 15.15 8.91
C ILE A 97 16.48 14.72 10.38
N TYR A 98 16.06 13.49 10.69
CA TYR A 98 16.14 12.94 12.04
C TYR A 98 17.58 12.88 12.57
N CYS A 99 18.54 12.44 11.75
CA CYS A 99 19.96 12.42 12.10
C CYS A 99 20.48 13.83 12.41
N VAL A 100 20.16 14.82 11.58
CA VAL A 100 20.56 16.23 11.81
C VAL A 100 19.94 16.77 13.10
N MET A 101 18.65 16.53 13.33
CA MET A 101 17.97 16.94 14.56
C MET A 101 18.61 16.31 15.80
N ARG A 102 18.89 15.00 15.75
CA ARG A 102 19.51 14.26 16.86
C ARG A 102 20.94 14.75 17.13
N LEU A 103 21.73 14.98 16.09
CA LEU A 103 23.09 15.53 16.21
C LEU A 103 23.06 16.94 16.80
N ASN A 104 22.14 17.78 16.38
CA ASN A 104 22.00 19.14 16.90
C ASN A 104 21.57 19.14 18.37
N ASN A 105 20.60 18.30 18.74
CA ASN A 105 20.19 18.14 20.13
C ASN A 105 21.32 17.58 21.00
N SER A 106 22.10 16.63 20.49
CA SER A 106 23.29 16.12 21.19
C SER A 106 24.33 17.22 21.40
N ARG A 107 24.60 18.05 20.38
CA ARG A 107 25.51 19.21 20.49
C ARG A 107 25.01 20.24 21.50
N ARG A 108 23.72 20.58 21.47
CA ARG A 108 23.09 21.47 22.45
C ARG A 108 23.21 20.93 23.87
N ASN A 109 22.98 19.62 24.07
CA ASN A 109 23.11 18.99 25.38
C ASN A 109 24.56 19.02 25.89
N LYS A 110 25.55 18.75 25.02
CA LYS A 110 26.97 18.85 25.39
C LYS A 110 27.39 20.28 25.78
N GLN A 111 26.88 21.30 25.07
CA GLN A 111 27.13 22.70 25.40
C GLN A 111 26.50 23.12 26.73
N LYS A 112 25.27 22.65 27.04
CA LYS A 112 24.63 22.90 28.35
C LYS A 112 25.45 22.31 29.51
N ILE A 113 26.00 21.11 29.35
CA ILE A 113 26.84 20.46 30.38
C ILE A 113 28.14 21.26 30.60
N GLN A 114 28.78 21.75 29.53
CA GLN A 114 30.01 22.56 29.66
C GLN A 114 29.75 23.96 30.24
N ALA A 115 28.59 24.56 29.97
CA ALA A 115 28.21 25.86 30.56
C ALA A 115 27.93 25.75 32.07
N ALA A 116 27.36 24.64 32.53
CA ALA A 116 27.07 24.41 33.95
C ALA A 116 28.32 24.13 34.81
N SER A 117 29.45 23.72 34.21
CA SER A 117 30.68 23.39 34.95
C SER A 117 31.66 24.57 35.12
N ARG A 118 31.33 25.77 34.63
CA ARG A 118 32.25 26.93 34.59
C ARG A 118 32.11 27.95 35.72
N THR A 119 31.40 27.63 36.80
CA THR A 119 31.44 28.41 38.06
C THR A 119 32.40 27.75 39.06
N PRO A 120 33.69 28.13 39.13
CA PRO A 120 34.49 27.92 40.32
C PRO A 120 34.21 29.05 41.30
N ALA A 121 33.53 28.73 42.40
CA ALA A 121 33.57 29.54 43.60
C ALA A 121 35.04 29.62 44.06
N LYS A 122 35.58 30.83 44.09
CA LYS A 122 36.90 31.11 44.65
C LYS A 122 36.71 31.40 46.14
N GLU A 123 37.28 30.53 46.97
CA GLU A 123 37.35 30.67 48.44
C GLU A 123 38.02 31.98 48.88
N ALA A 124 37.44 32.58 49.92
CA ALA A 124 38.11 33.22 51.05
C ALA A 124 37.02 33.29 52.13
N GLY A 125 37.01 32.54 53.22
CA GLY A 125 38.06 32.27 54.19
C GLY A 125 37.49 32.69 55.55
N LEU A 126 37.84 31.96 56.61
CA LEU A 126 37.80 32.35 58.04
C LEU A 126 36.68 31.78 58.95
N GLN A 127 37.17 31.17 60.05
CA GLN A 127 36.56 30.75 61.34
C GLN A 127 35.68 29.47 61.35
N GLN A 128 36.16 28.35 61.92
CA GLN A 128 36.15 28.01 63.37
C GLN A 128 34.81 28.34 64.03
N ASP A 129 34.05 27.34 64.49
CA ASP A 129 33.93 27.04 65.93
C ASP A 129 33.05 25.80 66.18
N LEU A 130 33.29 25.24 67.36
CA LEU A 130 32.68 24.13 68.09
C LEU A 130 31.15 23.96 68.03
N GLY A 131 30.76 22.71 68.36
CA GLY A 131 29.46 22.37 68.96
C GLY A 131 28.41 22.03 67.90
N GLU A 132 27.55 21.03 68.05
CA GLU A 132 27.07 20.37 69.25
C GLU A 132 26.33 19.10 68.82
N LYS A 133 26.30 18.13 69.72
CA LYS A 133 25.50 16.90 69.67
C LYS A 133 24.06 17.14 69.23
N ALA A 134 23.49 16.12 68.58
CA ALA A 134 22.29 15.37 69.00
C ALA A 134 21.66 14.73 67.75
N PHE A 135 21.47 13.41 67.71
CA PHE A 135 20.23 12.71 68.15
C PHE A 135 19.04 13.17 67.28
N VAL A 136 18.17 12.38 66.66
CA VAL A 136 17.82 10.95 66.65
C VAL A 136 16.53 10.89 65.86
N GLY A 137 16.24 9.73 65.24
CA GLY A 137 14.88 9.34 64.88
C GLY A 137 14.26 10.16 63.73
N LEU A 138 13.22 9.73 63.05
CA LEU A 138 12.28 8.66 63.33
C LEU A 138 11.50 8.39 62.02
N HIS A 139 11.06 7.13 61.85
CA HIS A 139 9.98 6.67 60.98
C HIS A 139 10.18 6.45 59.46
N THR A 140 10.35 5.18 59.12
CA THR A 140 9.65 4.47 58.01
C THR A 140 8.12 4.35 58.28
N PRO A 141 7.30 3.72 57.42
CA PRO A 141 7.23 3.64 55.94
C PRO A 141 5.77 3.85 55.43
N LYS A 142 5.53 3.98 54.11
CA LYS A 142 4.37 3.31 53.48
C LYS A 142 4.46 3.16 51.97
N ASP A 143 4.32 1.90 51.60
CA ASP A 143 4.04 1.30 50.30
C ASP A 143 2.78 1.90 49.65
N GLN A 144 2.76 2.02 48.32
CA GLN A 144 1.65 1.52 47.49
C GLN A 144 1.94 1.54 45.99
N HIS A 145 1.91 0.33 45.45
CA HIS A 145 1.92 -0.10 44.07
C HIS A 145 0.50 -0.04 43.47
N ILE A 146 0.31 0.61 42.32
CA ILE A 146 -0.89 0.40 41.48
C ILE A 146 -0.47 0.37 40.00
N THR A 147 -0.61 -0.82 39.41
CA THR A 147 -0.58 -1.07 37.96
C THR A 147 -2.03 -1.07 37.47
N TYR A 148 -2.35 -0.31 36.43
CA TYR A 148 -3.63 -0.39 35.72
C TYR A 148 -3.48 -1.29 34.49
N GLN A 149 -4.39 -2.24 34.35
CA GLN A 149 -4.61 -3.05 33.15
C GLN A 149 -5.96 -2.63 32.55
N ASN A 150 -5.98 -2.48 31.23
CA ASN A 150 -7.12 -1.98 30.44
C ASN A 150 -7.89 -3.15 29.84
N GLU A 151 -9.22 -3.04 29.85
CA GLU A 151 -10.10 -3.47 28.74
C GLU A 151 -10.79 -2.24 28.16
#